data_AF-A0A699ZPN3-F1
#
_entry.id   AF-A0A699ZPN3-F1
#
_cell.length_a   1.000
_cell.length_b   1.000
_cell.length_c   1.000
_cell.angle_alpha   90.00
_cell.angle_beta   90.00
_cell.angle_gamma   90.00
#
_symmetry.space_group_name_H-M   'P 1'
#
loop_
_entity.id
_entity.type
_entity.pdbx_description
1 polymer ?
#
loop_
_entity_poly.entity_id
_entity_poly.type
_entity_poly.pdbx_seq_one_letter_code
_entity_poly.pdbx_strand_id
1 'polypeptide(L)'
;AANALRVLLDAKLKRANEQLIRTFEGEGSNALTELRSYRVPPKYTFLVLQAVLTLAGSSEDDVHNWGRMRVLTNYKLIRRLVELKPVDVTPKVVKIARRVTSDVDEADVRKESNATLALFRWL
;
A
#
# COMPACT_ATOMS: atom_id res chain seq x y z
N ALA A 1 15.78 -26.20 -1.16
CA ALA A 1 15.59 -24.91 -1.85
C ALA A 1 14.26 -24.22 -1.50
N ALA A 2 13.10 -24.87 -1.66
CA ALA A 2 11.79 -24.27 -1.43
C ALA A 2 11.56 -23.70 0.00
N ASN A 3 12.00 -24.41 1.05
CA ASN A 3 11.88 -23.93 2.42
C ASN A 3 12.70 -22.66 2.72
N ALA A 4 13.92 -22.58 2.16
CA ALA A 4 14.79 -21.41 2.36
C ALA A 4 14.21 -20.15 1.69
N LEU A 5 13.65 -20.30 0.48
CA LEU A 5 12.98 -19.21 -0.22
C LEU A 5 11.76 -18.71 0.57
N ARG A 6 10.94 -19.62 1.10
CA ARG A 6 9.77 -19.26 1.92
C ARG A 6 10.18 -18.44 3.15
N VAL A 7 11.18 -18.89 3.90
CA VAL A 7 11.69 -18.17 5.10
C VAL A 7 12.18 -16.77 4.74
N LEU A 8 12.88 -16.60 3.61
CA LEU A 8 13.33 -15.30 3.14
C LEU A 8 12.16 -14.37 2.78
N LEU A 9 11.12 -14.90 2.11
CA LEU A 9 9.93 -14.12 1.76
C LEU A 9 9.14 -13.72 3.00
N ASP A 10 8.95 -14.62 3.95
CA ASP A 10 8.27 -14.32 5.22
C ASP A 10 9.03 -13.25 6.02
N ALA A 11 10.36 -13.32 6.06
CA ALA A 11 11.18 -12.30 6.72
C ALA A 11 11.09 -10.93 6.02
N LYS A 12 11.02 -10.90 4.69
CA LYS A 12 10.80 -9.67 3.92
C LYS A 12 9.43 -9.06 4.20
N LEU A 13 8.38 -9.87 4.16
CA LEU A 13 7.01 -9.42 4.45
C LEU A 13 6.89 -8.90 5.88
N LYS A 14 7.48 -9.60 6.85
CA LYS A 14 7.52 -9.15 8.24
C LYS A 14 8.14 -7.76 8.38
N ARG A 15 9.30 -7.52 7.75
CA ARG A 15 9.97 -6.21 7.77
C ARG A 15 9.14 -5.12 7.09
N ALA A 16 8.49 -5.45 5.97
CA ALA A 16 7.61 -4.51 5.28
C ALA A 16 6.41 -4.13 6.17
N ASN A 17 5.80 -5.11 6.85
CA ASN A 17 4.70 -4.89 7.79
C ASN A 17 5.12 -4.04 8.99
N GLU A 18 6.29 -4.30 9.60
CA GLU A 18 6.83 -3.50 10.69
C GLU A 18 7.03 -2.03 10.28
N GLN A 19 7.58 -1.80 9.08
CA GLN A 19 7.76 -0.46 8.54
C GLN A 19 6.43 0.24 8.26
N LEU A 20 5.43 -0.48 7.76
CA LEU A 20 4.09 0.03 7.52
C LEU A 20 3.42 0.44 8.83
N ILE A 21 3.41 -0.45 9.83
CA ILE A 21 2.86 -0.18 11.17
C ILE A 21 3.55 1.03 11.80
N ARG A 22 4.89 1.09 11.76
CA ARG A 22 5.64 2.23 12.30
C ARG A 22 5.23 3.56 11.66
N THR A 23 4.95 3.55 10.37
CA THR A 23 4.59 4.77 9.63
C THR A 23 3.15 5.21 9.93
N PHE A 24 2.22 4.25 10.05
CA PHE A 24 0.79 4.57 10.10
C PHE A 24 0.16 4.46 11.49
N GLU A 25 0.69 3.64 12.38
CA GLU A 25 0.18 3.38 13.74
C GLU A 25 1.15 3.82 14.86
N GLY A 26 2.30 4.41 14.51
CA GLY A 26 3.23 4.97 15.49
C GLY A 26 2.62 6.13 16.29
N GLU A 27 3.10 6.36 17.53
CA GLU A 27 2.70 7.52 18.32
C GLU A 27 2.90 8.82 17.53
N GLY A 28 1.85 9.65 17.44
CA GLY A 28 1.87 10.90 16.68
C GLY A 28 1.79 10.74 15.14
N SER A 29 1.50 9.53 14.64
CA SER A 29 1.29 9.30 13.21
C SER A 29 0.14 10.16 12.65
N ASN A 30 0.48 11.03 11.71
CA ASN A 30 -0.49 11.81 10.92
C ASN A 30 -0.59 11.31 9.47
N ALA A 31 0.05 10.18 9.13
CA ALA A 31 0.18 9.71 7.75
C ALA A 31 -1.19 9.42 7.09
N LEU A 32 -2.12 8.78 7.81
CA LEU A 32 -3.48 8.59 7.29
C LEU A 32 -4.23 9.91 7.13
N THR A 33 -4.06 10.83 8.08
CA THR A 33 -4.68 12.16 8.01
C THR A 33 -4.17 12.95 6.80
N GLU A 34 -2.86 12.89 6.54
CA GLU A 34 -2.20 13.49 5.38
C GLU A 34 -2.80 12.95 4.08
N LEU A 35 -2.79 11.62 3.89
CA LEU A 35 -3.34 10.98 2.68
C LEU A 35 -4.81 11.34 2.44
N ARG A 36 -5.58 11.49 3.52
CA ARG A 36 -6.99 11.85 3.47
C ARG A 36 -7.23 13.34 3.32
N SER A 37 -6.24 14.19 3.49
CA SER A 37 -6.39 15.65 3.44
C SER A 37 -6.45 16.20 2.02
N TYR A 38 -5.88 15.49 1.05
CA TYR A 38 -5.83 15.98 -0.33
C TYR A 38 -7.22 16.12 -0.95
N ARG A 39 -7.57 17.35 -1.33
CA ARG A 39 -8.78 17.64 -2.09
C ARG A 39 -8.76 16.96 -3.46
N VAL A 40 -7.61 17.04 -4.14
CA VAL A 40 -7.31 16.39 -5.43
C VAL A 40 -6.10 15.50 -5.20
N PRO A 41 -6.11 14.22 -5.62
CA PRO A 41 -5.02 13.32 -5.29
C PRO A 41 -3.77 13.67 -6.10
N PRO A 42 -2.59 13.70 -5.46
CA PRO A 42 -1.33 13.63 -6.18
C PRO A 42 -1.27 12.38 -7.06
N LYS A 43 -0.56 12.46 -8.20
CA LYS A 43 -0.57 11.44 -9.25
C LYS A 43 -0.11 10.08 -8.71
N TYR A 44 1.04 10.03 -8.05
CA TYR A 44 1.61 8.78 -7.57
C TYR A 44 0.87 8.25 -6.35
N THR A 45 0.33 9.13 -5.52
CA THR A 45 -0.52 8.80 -4.37
C THR A 45 -1.79 8.09 -4.84
N PHE A 46 -2.41 8.58 -5.92
CA PHE A 46 -3.55 7.90 -6.53
C PHE A 46 -3.18 6.49 -7.01
N LEU A 47 -2.10 6.36 -7.79
CA LEU A 47 -1.66 5.08 -8.36
C LEU A 47 -1.33 4.05 -7.26
N VAL A 48 -0.59 4.48 -6.23
CA VAL A 48 -0.22 3.65 -5.09
C VAL A 48 -1.45 3.21 -4.31
N LEU A 49 -2.35 4.15 -3.97
CA LEU A 49 -3.56 3.81 -3.23
C LEU A 49 -4.49 2.90 -4.03
N GLN A 50 -4.56 3.06 -5.36
CA GLN A 50 -5.33 2.17 -6.22
C GLN A 50 -4.80 0.73 -6.12
N ALA A 51 -3.48 0.52 -6.24
CA ALA A 51 -2.88 -0.80 -6.11
C ALA A 51 -3.08 -1.39 -4.70
N VAL A 52 -2.84 -0.60 -3.66
CA VAL A 52 -2.98 -1.01 -2.26
C VAL A 52 -4.42 -1.41 -1.92
N LEU A 53 -5.40 -0.59 -2.29
CA LEU A 53 -6.80 -0.88 -2.02
C LEU A 53 -7.30 -2.09 -2.79
N THR A 54 -6.81 -2.29 -4.01
CA THR A 54 -7.09 -3.50 -4.80
C THR A 54 -6.51 -4.74 -4.10
N LEU A 55 -5.28 -4.65 -3.58
CA LEU A 55 -4.66 -5.71 -2.77
C LEU A 55 -5.44 -6.01 -1.49
N ALA A 56 -5.99 -4.97 -0.85
CA ALA A 56 -6.84 -5.12 0.33
C ALA A 56 -8.24 -5.70 0.03
N GLY A 57 -8.58 -5.90 -1.26
CA GLY A 57 -9.85 -6.48 -1.70
C GLY A 57 -10.97 -5.47 -1.96
N SER A 58 -10.64 -4.19 -2.18
CA SER A 58 -11.63 -3.16 -2.56
C SER A 58 -12.12 -3.37 -3.99
N SER A 59 -13.35 -2.93 -4.28
CA SER A 59 -13.96 -3.07 -5.61
C SER A 59 -13.29 -2.17 -6.66
N GLU A 60 -13.42 -2.52 -7.95
CA GLU A 60 -12.90 -1.68 -9.05
C GLU A 60 -13.51 -0.26 -9.01
N ASP A 61 -14.81 -0.14 -8.76
CA ASP A 61 -15.50 1.15 -8.66
C ASP A 61 -14.93 2.02 -7.53
N ASP A 62 -14.61 1.42 -6.38
CA ASP A 62 -14.05 2.14 -5.25
C ASP A 62 -12.62 2.65 -5.53
N VAL A 63 -11.79 1.85 -6.19
CA VAL A 63 -10.37 2.19 -6.45
C VAL A 63 -10.16 3.13 -7.64
N HIS A 64 -11.23 3.47 -8.36
CA HIS A 64 -11.24 4.51 -9.40
C HIS A 64 -11.85 5.83 -8.91
N ASN A 65 -12.49 5.85 -7.74
CA ASN A 65 -13.12 7.04 -7.18
C ASN A 65 -12.32 7.60 -6.00
N TRP A 66 -11.70 8.78 -6.18
CA TRP A 66 -10.88 9.39 -5.14
C TRP A 66 -11.60 9.62 -3.80
N GLY A 67 -12.87 10.03 -3.85
CA GLY A 67 -13.69 10.21 -2.65
C GLY A 67 -13.84 8.91 -1.86
N ARG A 68 -14.07 7.78 -2.55
CA ARG A 68 -14.14 6.45 -1.94
C ARG A 68 -12.78 6.01 -1.41
N MET A 69 -11.71 6.16 -2.19
CA MET A 69 -10.35 5.82 -1.78
C MET A 69 -9.94 6.53 -0.48
N ARG A 70 -10.25 7.83 -0.33
CA ARG A 70 -10.01 8.59 0.91
C ARG A 70 -10.72 8.02 2.12
N VAL A 71 -11.95 7.53 1.96
CA VAL A 71 -12.71 6.92 3.06
C VAL A 71 -12.10 5.58 3.45
N LEU A 72 -11.68 4.79 2.46
CA LEU A 72 -11.07 3.47 2.66
C LEU A 72 -9.64 3.54 3.20
N THR A 73 -8.93 4.64 2.98
CA THR A 73 -7.57 4.89 3.51
C THR A 73 -7.61 5.21 4.99
N ASN A 74 -7.87 4.20 5.82
CA ASN A 74 -7.98 4.31 7.27
C ASN A 74 -7.26 3.14 7.97
N TYR A 75 -7.28 3.09 9.31
CA TYR A 75 -6.57 2.04 10.07
C TYR A 75 -7.00 0.61 9.71
N LYS A 76 -8.23 0.38 9.26
CA LYS A 76 -8.67 -0.95 8.80
C LYS A 76 -7.90 -1.39 7.55
N LEU A 77 -7.52 -0.46 6.69
CA LEU A 77 -6.66 -0.76 5.54
C LEU A 77 -5.30 -1.26 6.01
N ILE A 78 -4.65 -0.54 6.93
CA ILE A 78 -3.32 -0.89 7.41
C ILE A 78 -3.32 -2.28 8.06
N ARG A 79 -4.29 -2.55 8.95
CA ARG A 79 -4.49 -3.88 9.52
C ARG A 79 -4.68 -4.95 8.45
N ARG A 80 -5.50 -4.68 7.43
CA ARG A 80 -5.76 -5.62 6.34
C ARG A 80 -4.50 -5.96 5.55
N LEU A 81 -3.63 -4.99 5.29
CA LEU A 81 -2.35 -5.20 4.61
C LEU A 81 -1.39 -6.04 5.47
N VAL A 82 -1.29 -5.75 6.76
CA VAL A 82 -0.45 -6.51 7.69
C VAL A 82 -0.90 -7.97 7.81
N GLU A 83 -2.21 -8.21 7.77
CA GLU A 83 -2.81 -9.55 7.84
C GLU A 83 -2.83 -10.29 6.49
N LEU A 84 -2.53 -9.61 5.38
CA LEU A 84 -2.57 -10.20 4.04
C LEU A 84 -1.46 -11.25 3.88
N LYS A 85 -1.86 -12.47 3.53
CA LYS A 85 -0.90 -13.54 3.23
C LYS A 85 -0.68 -13.63 1.72
N PRO A 86 0.55 -13.94 1.26
CA PRO A 86 0.82 -14.08 -0.17
C PRO A 86 -0.09 -15.08 -0.89
N VAL A 87 -0.53 -16.13 -0.19
CA VAL A 87 -1.44 -17.16 -0.74
C VAL A 87 -2.84 -16.64 -1.04
N ASP A 88 -3.25 -15.52 -0.43
CA ASP A 88 -4.57 -14.92 -0.60
C ASP A 88 -4.58 -13.91 -1.77
N VAL A 89 -3.41 -13.62 -2.37
CA VAL A 89 -3.27 -12.62 -3.43
C VAL A 89 -3.37 -13.28 -4.80
N THR A 90 -4.35 -12.85 -5.59
CA THR A 90 -4.54 -13.40 -6.95
C THR A 90 -3.52 -12.82 -7.95
N PRO A 91 -3.19 -13.56 -9.03
CA PRO A 91 -2.29 -13.06 -10.08
C PRO A 91 -2.75 -11.75 -10.74
N LYS A 92 -4.06 -11.53 -10.86
CA LYS A 92 -4.64 -10.28 -11.39
C LYS A 92 -4.23 -9.09 -10.53
N VAL A 93 -4.32 -9.25 -9.21
CA VAL A 93 -3.98 -8.21 -8.23
C VAL A 93 -2.47 -7.96 -8.20
N VAL A 94 -1.65 -9.02 -8.25
CA VAL A 94 -0.19 -8.89 -8.37
C VAL A 94 0.21 -8.08 -9.60
N LYS A 95 -0.45 -8.29 -10.74
CA LYS A 95 -0.17 -7.54 -11.98
C LYS A 95 -0.40 -6.03 -11.81
N ILE A 96 -1.43 -5.64 -11.06
CA ILE A 96 -1.74 -4.22 -10.79
C ILE A 96 -0.64 -3.60 -9.91
N ALA A 97 -0.27 -4.28 -8.82
CA ALA A 97 0.82 -3.82 -7.95
C ALA A 97 2.14 -3.71 -8.72
N ARG A 98 2.46 -4.73 -9.53
CA ARG A 98 3.68 -4.77 -10.34
C ARG A 98 3.75 -3.63 -11.35
N ARG A 99 2.64 -3.23 -11.95
CA ARG A 99 2.61 -2.07 -12.87
C ARG A 99 3.01 -0.79 -12.16
N VAL A 100 2.54 -0.59 -10.93
CA VAL A 100 2.92 0.58 -10.12
C VAL A 100 4.40 0.49 -9.75
N THR A 101 4.89 -0.65 -9.29
CA THR A 101 6.30 -0.78 -8.86
C THR A 101 7.31 -0.87 -10.00
N SER A 102 6.90 -1.20 -11.23
CA SER A 102 7.78 -1.20 -12.41
C SER A 102 7.85 0.13 -13.13
N ASP A 103 6.73 0.86 -13.18
CA ASP A 103 6.60 2.03 -14.06
C ASP A 103 6.81 3.35 -13.31
N VAL A 104 6.86 3.31 -11.98
CA VAL A 104 6.98 4.50 -11.11
C VAL A 104 8.32 4.50 -10.37
N ASP A 105 9.05 5.61 -10.46
CA ASP A 105 10.28 5.83 -9.71
C ASP A 105 9.98 6.15 -8.24
N GLU A 106 10.64 5.46 -7.31
CA GLU A 106 10.54 5.72 -5.87
C GLU A 106 10.87 7.19 -5.52
N ALA A 107 11.84 7.78 -6.20
CA ALA A 107 12.25 9.18 -5.96
C ALA A 107 11.10 10.15 -6.26
N ASP A 108 10.25 9.83 -7.23
CA ASP A 108 9.08 10.61 -7.57
C ASP A 108 7.94 10.42 -6.56
N VAL A 109 7.73 9.19 -6.09
CA VAL A 109 6.77 8.90 -5.01
C VAL A 109 7.14 9.66 -3.73
N ARG A 110 8.43 9.66 -3.39
CA ARG A 110 8.96 10.33 -2.19
C ARG A 110 8.69 11.84 -2.19
N LYS A 111 8.68 12.48 -3.36
CA LYS A 111 8.38 13.92 -3.48
C LYS A 111 6.94 14.25 -3.12
N GLU A 112 6.02 13.29 -3.21
CA GLU A 112 4.61 13.52 -2.87
C GLU A 112 4.33 13.38 -1.38
N SER A 113 4.76 12.28 -0.75
CA SER A 113 4.74 12.14 0.71
C SER A 113 5.52 10.92 1.20
N ASN A 114 5.90 10.96 2.48
CA ASN A 114 6.44 9.78 3.17
C ASN A 114 5.37 8.69 3.39
N ALA A 115 4.10 9.07 3.56
CA ALA A 115 2.99 8.13 3.72
C ALA A 115 2.79 7.31 2.44
N THR A 116 2.74 7.96 1.28
CA THR A 116 2.65 7.29 -0.02
C THR A 116 3.88 6.42 -0.28
N LEU A 117 5.07 6.91 0.06
CA LEU A 117 6.30 6.13 -0.09
C LEU A 117 6.30 4.84 0.75
N ALA A 118 5.79 4.89 1.99
CA ALA A 118 5.71 3.70 2.84
C ALA A 118 4.79 2.64 2.24
N LEU A 119 3.65 3.06 1.66
CA LEU A 119 2.74 2.17 0.95
C LEU A 119 3.38 1.60 -0.33
N PHE A 120 4.07 2.45 -1.10
CA PHE A 120 4.75 2.03 -2.32
C PHE A 120 5.84 0.98 -2.06
N ARG A 121 6.63 1.15 -0.99
CA ARG A 121 7.67 0.18 -0.61
C ARG A 121 7.11 -1.13 -0.06
N TRP A 122 5.86 -1.12 0.40
CA TRP A 122 5.19 -2.31 0.89
C TRP A 122 4.66 -3.19 -0.26
N LEU A 123 4.24 -2.57 -1.37
CA LEU A 123 3.85 -3.23 -2.63
C LEU A 123 5.00 -4.04 -3.25
#